data_AF-A0A946CC72-F1
#
_entry.id   AF-A0A946CC72-F1
#
_cell.length_a   1.000
_cell.length_b   1.000
_cell.length_c   1.000
_cell.angle_alpha   90.00
_cell.angle_beta   90.00
_cell.angle_gamma   90.00
#
_symmetry.space_group_name_H-M   'P 1'
#
loop_
_entity.id
_entity.type
_entity.pdbx_description
1 polymer ?
#
loop_
_entity_poly.entity_id
_entity_poly.type
_entity_poly.pdbx_seq_one_letter_code
_entity_poly.pdbx_strand_id
1 'polypeptide(L)'
;MKTVAAFFLVLLAGGVSAEELPDLAPLSSGNFEKRQASQKAVNDWVISNHEVAKEVLLKKYLQTDNPEVRVRLIPLLERSYFKPKGYVGIIMSPELKDPNAKPPGQGLQAREYHGVLITKVFPETPAELSGLKYKDVILKIDDWEVRGGSDLTSKVASQIQKNPPQTPIALEVKRGNKMISIELKLGILPTPSERVRDMPRTSFGVRSSSTFEVFEQMKEFRNWLDREIDKERKNLIADRRL
;
A
#
# COMPACT_ATOMS: atom_id res chain seq x y z
N MET A 1 -49.74 -15.89 -31.34
CA MET A 1 -48.63 -15.03 -31.78
C MET A 1 -47.95 -14.48 -30.53
N LYS A 2 -46.66 -14.78 -30.36
CA LYS A 2 -45.87 -14.46 -29.16
C LYS A 2 -45.38 -13.02 -29.25
N THR A 3 -45.79 -12.16 -28.33
CA THR A 3 -45.21 -10.82 -28.13
C THR A 3 -43.98 -10.97 -27.26
N VAL A 4 -42.80 -10.87 -27.87
CA VAL A 4 -41.51 -10.80 -27.19
C VAL A 4 -41.36 -9.39 -26.64
N ALA A 5 -41.36 -9.26 -25.31
CA ALA A 5 -41.02 -8.02 -24.63
C ALA A 5 -39.50 -7.83 -24.73
N ALA A 6 -39.07 -6.84 -25.50
CA ALA A 6 -37.67 -6.43 -25.56
C ALA A 6 -37.30 -5.73 -24.25
N PHE A 7 -36.63 -6.47 -23.37
CA PHE A 7 -35.90 -5.89 -22.24
C PHE A 7 -34.71 -5.09 -22.80
N PHE A 8 -34.87 -3.77 -22.87
CA PHE A 8 -33.72 -2.87 -23.03
C PHE A 8 -32.89 -2.94 -21.75
N LEU A 9 -31.82 -3.72 -21.80
CA LEU A 9 -30.74 -3.70 -20.83
C LEU A 9 -30.06 -2.32 -20.96
N VAL A 10 -30.40 -1.40 -20.08
CA VAL A 10 -29.65 -0.15 -19.91
C VAL A 10 -28.29 -0.54 -19.33
N LEU A 11 -27.28 -0.60 -20.20
CA LEU A 11 -25.89 -0.55 -19.77
C LEU A 11 -25.70 0.82 -19.10
N LEU A 12 -25.58 0.82 -17.78
CA LEU A 12 -24.99 1.93 -17.03
C LEU A 12 -23.51 2.02 -17.43
N ALA A 13 -23.23 2.74 -18.51
CA ALA A 13 -21.92 3.30 -18.79
C ALA A 13 -21.69 4.45 -17.81
N GLY A 14 -21.46 4.11 -16.54
CA GLY A 14 -20.93 5.02 -15.54
C GLY A 14 -19.45 5.27 -15.83
N GLY A 15 -19.17 6.08 -16.85
CA GLY A 15 -17.86 6.70 -16.98
C GLY A 15 -17.69 7.63 -15.79
N VAL A 16 -16.94 7.18 -14.79
CA VAL A 16 -16.40 8.08 -13.76
C VAL A 16 -15.50 9.05 -14.53
N SER A 17 -15.98 10.27 -14.78
CA SER A 17 -15.10 11.33 -15.29
C SER A 17 -13.96 11.45 -14.29
N ALA A 18 -12.74 11.17 -14.73
CA ALA A 18 -11.56 11.42 -13.92
C ALA A 18 -11.62 12.89 -13.49
N GLU A 19 -11.59 13.11 -12.18
CA GLU A 19 -11.63 14.45 -11.61
C GLU A 19 -10.46 15.26 -12.20
N GLU A 20 -10.62 16.57 -12.38
CA GLU A 20 -9.52 17.38 -12.92
C GLU A 20 -8.33 17.40 -11.95
N LEU A 21 -7.11 17.29 -12.47
CA LEU A 21 -5.90 17.34 -11.65
C LEU A 21 -5.84 18.69 -10.91
N PRO A 22 -5.62 18.70 -9.58
CA PRO A 22 -5.47 19.94 -8.83
C PRO A 22 -4.31 20.80 -9.34
N ASP A 23 -4.41 22.12 -9.15
CA ASP A 23 -3.34 23.04 -9.50
C ASP A 23 -2.04 22.67 -8.77
N LEU A 24 -0.97 22.55 -9.57
CA LEU A 24 0.36 22.16 -9.11
C LEU A 24 1.23 23.37 -8.75
N ALA A 25 0.87 24.59 -9.15
CA ALA A 25 1.65 25.79 -8.83
C ALA A 25 1.90 25.96 -7.31
N PRO A 26 0.89 25.72 -6.43
CA PRO A 26 1.07 25.84 -4.99
C PRO A 26 2.02 24.82 -4.38
N LEU A 27 2.43 23.75 -5.09
CA LEU A 27 3.48 22.85 -4.63
C LEU A 27 4.81 23.58 -4.41
N SER A 28 5.06 24.69 -5.12
CA SER A 28 6.26 25.52 -4.96
C SER A 28 6.06 26.78 -4.10
N SER A 29 4.93 26.88 -3.38
CA SER A 29 4.63 28.05 -2.55
C SER A 29 5.65 28.25 -1.43
N GLY A 30 6.13 29.48 -1.20
CA GLY A 30 6.98 29.79 -0.03
C GLY A 30 6.27 29.53 1.32
N ASN A 31 4.93 29.59 1.35
CA ASN A 31 4.12 29.26 2.52
C ASN A 31 4.00 27.73 2.69
N PHE A 32 4.41 27.23 3.87
CA PHE A 32 4.41 25.81 4.23
C PHE A 32 3.02 25.18 4.22
N GLU A 33 2.04 25.79 4.88
CA GLU A 33 0.66 25.27 4.97
C GLU A 33 0.04 25.12 3.58
N LYS A 34 0.23 26.12 2.71
CA LYS A 34 -0.26 26.05 1.32
C LYS A 34 0.38 24.91 0.54
N ARG A 35 1.70 24.68 0.71
CA ARG A 35 2.39 23.56 0.07
C ARG A 35 1.89 22.22 0.57
N GLN A 36 1.73 22.07 1.89
CA GLN A 36 1.24 20.82 2.49
C GLN A 36 -0.19 20.52 2.04
N ALA A 37 -1.06 21.53 2.04
CA ALA A 37 -2.43 21.39 1.57
C ALA A 37 -2.49 20.98 0.08
N SER A 38 -1.66 21.60 -0.77
CA SER A 38 -1.56 21.25 -2.19
C SER A 38 -1.01 19.83 -2.39
N GLN A 39 0.04 19.45 -1.67
CA GLN A 39 0.60 18.09 -1.72
C GLN A 39 -0.46 17.06 -1.33
N LYS A 40 -1.22 17.33 -0.26
CA LYS A 40 -2.31 16.47 0.20
C LYS A 40 -3.41 16.38 -0.86
N ALA A 41 -3.86 17.50 -1.41
CA ALA A 41 -4.92 17.51 -2.43
C ALA A 41 -4.54 16.69 -3.66
N VAL A 42 -3.31 16.83 -4.16
CA VAL A 42 -2.83 16.02 -5.29
C VAL A 42 -2.69 14.55 -4.90
N ASN A 43 -2.22 14.23 -3.69
CA ASN A 43 -2.15 12.85 -3.22
C ASN A 43 -3.55 12.20 -3.14
N ASP A 44 -4.53 12.90 -2.61
CA ASP A 44 -5.92 12.43 -2.53
C ASP A 44 -6.49 12.20 -3.94
N TRP A 45 -6.20 13.10 -4.88
CA TRP A 45 -6.55 12.93 -6.28
C TRP A 45 -5.89 11.69 -6.91
N VAL A 46 -4.60 11.44 -6.65
CA VAL A 46 -3.88 10.25 -7.12
C VAL A 46 -4.52 8.97 -6.62
N ILE A 47 -4.95 8.95 -5.36
CA ILE A 47 -5.63 7.80 -4.75
C ILE A 47 -6.96 7.54 -5.45
N SER A 48 -7.76 8.57 -5.69
CA SER A 48 -9.08 8.46 -6.33
C SER A 48 -9.01 8.15 -7.83
N ASN A 49 -7.92 8.54 -8.51
CA ASN A 49 -7.76 8.46 -9.96
C ASN A 49 -6.58 7.57 -10.36
N HIS A 50 -6.28 6.52 -9.57
CA HIS A 50 -5.04 5.72 -9.68
C HIS A 50 -4.75 5.20 -11.10
N GLU A 51 -5.79 4.78 -11.83
CA GLU A 51 -5.69 4.23 -13.18
C GLU A 51 -5.07 5.21 -14.20
N VAL A 52 -5.32 6.52 -14.05
CA VAL A 52 -4.83 7.57 -14.97
C VAL A 52 -3.74 8.44 -14.36
N ALA A 53 -3.62 8.44 -13.03
CA ALA A 53 -2.77 9.38 -12.30
C ALA A 53 -1.30 9.30 -12.71
N LYS A 54 -0.78 8.08 -12.95
CA LYS A 54 0.63 7.89 -13.32
C LYS A 54 1.00 8.61 -14.61
N GLU A 55 0.17 8.47 -15.65
CA GLU A 55 0.42 9.09 -16.96
C GLU A 55 0.26 10.61 -16.89
N VAL A 56 -0.80 11.08 -16.23
CA VAL A 56 -1.07 12.51 -16.04
C VAL A 56 0.07 13.19 -15.30
N LEU A 57 0.51 12.62 -14.17
CA LEU A 57 1.61 13.18 -13.38
C LEU A 57 2.95 13.07 -14.10
N LEU A 58 3.20 11.98 -14.84
CA LEU A 58 4.45 11.81 -15.59
C LEU A 58 4.58 12.91 -16.65
N LYS A 59 3.49 13.20 -17.38
CA LYS A 59 3.46 14.30 -18.33
C LYS A 59 3.79 15.64 -17.66
N LYS A 60 3.16 15.94 -16.51
CA LYS A 60 3.45 17.18 -15.75
C LYS A 60 4.89 17.23 -15.23
N TYR A 61 5.43 16.10 -14.79
CA TYR A 61 6.81 15.99 -14.32
C TYR A 61 7.83 16.21 -15.44
N LEU A 62 7.59 15.68 -16.64
CA LEU A 62 8.49 15.86 -17.78
C LEU A 62 8.46 17.30 -18.31
N GLN A 63 7.30 17.96 -18.29
CA GLN A 63 7.09 19.30 -18.84
C GLN A 63 7.45 20.46 -17.89
N THR A 64 7.58 20.23 -16.58
CA THR A 64 7.77 21.34 -15.62
C THR A 64 9.23 21.82 -15.56
N ASP A 65 9.46 23.12 -15.76
CA ASP A 65 10.79 23.72 -15.56
C ASP A 65 11.06 24.07 -14.09
N ASN A 66 10.06 23.98 -13.21
CA ASN A 66 10.19 24.32 -11.79
C ASN A 66 10.79 23.13 -11.01
N PRO A 67 12.03 23.25 -10.46
CA PRO A 67 12.69 22.15 -9.77
C PRO A 67 11.97 21.74 -8.48
N GLU A 68 11.31 22.67 -7.79
CA GLU A 68 10.56 22.37 -6.58
C GLU A 68 9.30 21.54 -6.86
N VAL A 69 8.55 21.92 -7.90
CA VAL A 69 7.38 21.15 -8.36
C VAL A 69 7.84 19.76 -8.80
N ARG A 70 8.93 19.68 -9.58
CA ARG A 70 9.52 18.43 -10.04
C ARG A 70 9.81 17.47 -8.88
N VAL A 71 10.49 17.93 -7.83
CA VAL A 71 10.82 17.10 -6.65
C VAL A 71 9.57 16.64 -5.92
N ARG A 72 8.55 17.50 -5.78
CA ARG A 72 7.29 17.18 -5.08
C ARG A 72 6.37 16.24 -5.85
N LEU A 73 6.52 16.17 -7.17
CA LEU A 73 5.84 15.19 -8.00
C LEU A 73 6.41 13.78 -7.84
N ILE A 74 7.67 13.60 -7.40
CA ILE A 74 8.29 12.27 -7.25
C ILE A 74 7.52 11.36 -6.29
N PRO A 75 7.19 11.75 -5.04
CA PRO A 75 6.42 10.87 -4.15
C PRO A 75 4.98 10.61 -4.66
N LEU A 76 4.39 11.57 -5.37
CA LEU A 76 3.06 11.41 -6.00
C LEU A 76 3.11 10.42 -7.17
N LEU A 77 4.17 10.47 -7.97
CA LEU A 77 4.47 9.50 -9.01
C LEU A 77 4.71 8.12 -8.41
N GLU A 78 5.49 8.02 -7.33
CA GLU A 78 5.71 6.75 -6.62
C GLU A 78 4.38 6.15 -6.14
N ARG A 79 3.52 6.97 -5.54
CA ARG A 79 2.15 6.58 -5.15
C ARG A 79 1.33 6.07 -6.33
N SER A 80 1.39 6.75 -7.48
CA SER A 80 0.66 6.33 -8.69
C SER A 80 1.27 5.09 -9.37
N TYR A 81 2.56 4.85 -9.18
CA TYR A 81 3.27 3.73 -9.79
C TYR A 81 2.88 2.39 -9.14
N PHE A 82 2.81 2.35 -7.81
CA PHE A 82 2.43 1.14 -7.08
C PHE A 82 0.91 1.03 -6.95
N LYS A 83 0.36 -0.14 -7.28
CA LYS A 83 -1.07 -0.43 -7.09
C LYS A 83 -1.44 -0.26 -5.60
N PRO A 84 -2.55 0.42 -5.26
CA PRO A 84 -3.00 0.56 -3.88
C PRO A 84 -3.33 -0.82 -3.31
N LYS A 85 -2.85 -1.09 -2.10
CA LYS A 85 -3.10 -2.33 -1.38
C LYS A 85 -3.63 -2.03 0.02
N GLY A 86 -4.48 -2.91 0.53
CA GLY A 86 -4.97 -2.84 1.91
C GLY A 86 -3.83 -2.85 2.94
N TYR A 87 -3.98 -2.05 3.99
CA TYR A 87 -2.99 -1.90 5.04
C TYR A 87 -3.64 -1.84 6.42
N VAL A 88 -3.02 -2.54 7.38
CA VAL A 88 -3.48 -2.60 8.77
C VAL A 88 -2.60 -1.74 9.67
N GLY A 89 -1.27 -1.78 9.51
CA GLY A 89 -0.35 -1.02 10.37
C GLY A 89 0.20 -1.79 11.57
N ILE A 90 0.66 -3.02 11.34
CA ILE A 90 1.28 -3.86 12.38
C ILE A 90 2.60 -4.48 11.91
N ILE A 91 3.45 -4.85 12.87
CA ILE A 91 4.47 -5.88 12.70
C ILE A 91 3.95 -7.13 13.41
N MET A 92 4.15 -8.29 12.79
CA MET A 92 3.67 -9.56 13.29
C MET A 92 4.73 -10.66 13.21
N SER A 93 4.62 -11.65 14.09
CA SER A 93 5.40 -12.89 14.05
C SER A 93 4.46 -14.10 14.08
N PRO A 94 4.83 -15.25 13.50
CA PRO A 94 4.03 -16.47 13.62
C PRO A 94 3.89 -16.87 15.10
N GLU A 95 2.69 -17.25 15.53
CA GLU A 95 2.44 -17.73 16.89
C GLU A 95 2.39 -19.27 16.90
N LEU A 96 3.13 -19.91 17.80
CA LEU A 96 3.14 -21.37 17.93
C LEU A 96 1.94 -21.83 18.75
N LYS A 97 1.28 -22.92 18.31
CA LYS A 97 0.20 -23.55 19.08
C LYS A 97 0.71 -24.12 20.41
N ASP A 98 1.88 -24.74 20.39
CA ASP A 98 2.60 -25.22 21.56
C ASP A 98 4.10 -24.87 21.42
N PRO A 99 4.63 -23.95 22.23
CA PRO A 99 6.03 -23.56 22.20
C PRO A 99 7.01 -24.72 22.49
N ASN A 100 6.56 -25.74 23.20
CA ASN A 100 7.36 -26.89 23.63
C ASN A 100 7.20 -28.10 22.69
N ALA A 101 6.27 -28.04 21.73
CA ALA A 101 6.08 -29.12 20.78
C ALA A 101 7.35 -29.35 19.96
N LYS A 102 7.86 -30.58 20.01
CA LYS A 102 8.93 -31.02 19.12
C LYS A 102 8.39 -31.01 17.69
N PRO A 103 9.04 -30.34 16.72
CA PRO A 103 8.57 -30.36 15.35
C PRO A 103 8.54 -31.80 14.82
N PRO A 104 7.47 -32.24 14.13
CA PRO A 104 7.40 -33.57 13.54
C PRO A 104 8.45 -33.71 12.41
N GLY A 105 9.48 -34.54 12.58
CA GLY A 105 10.50 -34.78 11.55
C GLY A 105 11.60 -33.72 11.43
N GLN A 106 12.08 -33.44 10.21
CA GLN A 106 13.29 -32.65 9.87
C GLN A 106 13.18 -31.15 10.24
N GLY A 107 13.28 -30.80 11.52
CA GLY A 107 13.62 -29.45 11.99
C GLY A 107 12.50 -28.41 12.00
N LEU A 108 12.87 -27.12 12.14
CA LEU A 108 11.98 -25.95 12.32
C LEU A 108 10.84 -25.80 11.28
N GLN A 109 10.94 -26.46 10.13
CA GLN A 109 10.01 -26.33 9.00
C GLN A 109 8.68 -27.08 9.21
N ALA A 110 8.61 -28.02 10.16
CA ALA A 110 7.42 -28.79 10.43
C ALA A 110 6.53 -28.21 11.56
N ARG A 111 6.87 -27.04 12.09
CA ARG A 111 6.07 -26.38 13.13
C ARG A 111 4.77 -25.84 12.55
N GLU A 112 3.66 -26.24 13.15
CA GLU A 112 2.34 -25.69 12.87
C GLU A 112 2.12 -24.44 13.72
N TYR A 113 1.91 -23.31 13.06
CA TYR A 113 1.60 -22.04 13.69
C TYR A 113 0.08 -21.82 13.72
N HIS A 114 -0.41 -21.30 14.85
CA HIS A 114 -1.81 -20.96 15.08
C HIS A 114 -1.89 -19.47 15.41
N GLY A 115 -2.23 -18.69 14.39
CA GLY A 115 -2.30 -17.25 14.48
C GLY A 115 -0.99 -16.52 14.22
N VAL A 116 -1.09 -15.20 14.23
CA VAL A 116 0.06 -14.29 14.20
C VAL A 116 0.00 -13.34 15.38
N LEU A 117 1.11 -13.27 16.13
CA LEU A 117 1.29 -12.38 17.25
C LEU A 117 1.63 -10.98 16.76
N ILE A 118 0.89 -9.97 17.23
CA ILE A 118 1.18 -8.57 16.98
C ILE A 118 2.35 -8.13 17.88
N THR A 119 3.49 -7.85 17.26
CA THR A 119 4.72 -7.41 17.93
C THR A 119 4.90 -5.89 17.93
N LYS A 120 4.19 -5.19 17.04
CA LYS A 120 4.10 -3.72 17.04
C LYS A 120 2.80 -3.26 16.37
N VAL A 121 2.21 -2.21 16.91
CA VAL A 121 1.15 -1.42 16.26
C VAL A 121 1.74 -0.05 15.94
N PHE A 122 1.56 0.44 14.72
CA PHE A 122 2.03 1.76 14.32
C PHE A 122 0.98 2.82 14.69
N PRO A 123 1.40 4.00 15.18
CA PRO A 123 0.47 5.07 15.51
C PRO A 123 -0.24 5.62 14.27
N GLU A 124 -1.45 6.14 14.46
CA GLU A 124 -2.29 6.74 13.40
C GLU A 124 -2.61 5.78 12.25
N THR A 125 -2.52 4.47 12.49
CA THR A 125 -2.86 3.44 11.51
C THR A 125 -4.21 2.80 11.81
N PRO A 126 -4.84 2.13 10.83
CA PRO A 126 -6.08 1.39 11.03
C PRO A 126 -6.06 0.45 12.23
N ALA A 127 -4.92 -0.20 12.50
CA ALA A 127 -4.76 -1.10 13.63
C ALA A 127 -4.92 -0.39 14.98
N GLU A 128 -4.26 0.76 15.15
CA GLU A 128 -4.37 1.53 16.38
C GLU A 128 -5.80 2.07 16.55
N LEU A 129 -6.36 2.63 15.47
CA LEU A 129 -7.69 3.22 15.47
C LEU A 129 -8.80 2.19 15.73
N SER A 130 -8.62 0.93 15.30
CA SER A 130 -9.54 -0.18 15.58
C SER A 130 -9.31 -0.84 16.94
N GLY A 131 -8.30 -0.39 17.70
CA GLY A 131 -8.01 -0.90 19.04
C GLY A 131 -7.23 -2.22 19.07
N LEU A 132 -6.52 -2.60 18.01
CA LEU A 132 -5.50 -3.65 18.07
C LEU A 132 -4.35 -3.23 18.99
N LYS A 133 -3.76 -4.20 19.69
CA LYS A 133 -2.73 -3.94 20.70
C LYS A 133 -1.54 -4.87 20.53
N TYR A 134 -0.40 -4.44 21.07
CA TYR A 134 0.73 -5.33 21.30
C TYR A 134 0.29 -6.57 22.10
N LYS A 135 0.79 -7.75 21.71
CA LYS A 135 0.44 -9.08 22.25
C LYS A 135 -0.94 -9.64 21.90
N ASP A 136 -1.71 -8.95 21.07
CA ASP A 136 -2.86 -9.57 20.43
C ASP A 136 -2.38 -10.68 19.47
N VAL A 137 -3.11 -11.79 19.42
CA VAL A 137 -2.88 -12.86 18.44
C VAL A 137 -4.06 -12.90 17.49
N ILE A 138 -3.82 -12.63 16.20
CA ILE A 138 -4.86 -12.71 15.17
C ILE A 138 -5.03 -14.17 14.79
N LEU A 139 -6.24 -14.70 14.94
CA LEU A 139 -6.60 -16.10 14.71
C LEU A 139 -7.47 -16.30 13.47
N LYS A 140 -8.19 -15.27 13.03
CA LYS A 140 -9.04 -15.31 11.83
C LYS A 140 -9.09 -13.94 11.15
N ILE A 141 -9.17 -13.95 9.82
CA ILE A 141 -9.37 -12.77 8.97
C ILE A 141 -10.55 -13.08 8.05
N ASP A 142 -11.65 -12.37 8.23
CA ASP A 142 -12.95 -12.67 7.63
C ASP A 142 -13.31 -14.15 7.89
N ASP A 143 -13.47 -14.95 6.84
CA ASP A 143 -13.75 -16.39 6.92
C ASP A 143 -12.50 -17.27 6.91
N TRP A 144 -11.30 -16.68 6.81
CA TRP A 144 -10.03 -17.40 6.72
C TRP A 144 -9.35 -17.58 8.08
N GLU A 145 -9.17 -18.84 8.49
CA GLU A 145 -8.39 -19.16 9.69
C GLU A 145 -6.89 -18.92 9.48
N VAL A 146 -6.26 -18.22 10.43
CA VAL A 146 -4.83 -17.93 10.40
C VAL A 146 -4.06 -19.12 10.94
N ARG A 147 -3.74 -20.08 10.07
CA ARG A 147 -2.95 -21.27 10.41
C ARG A 147 -2.01 -21.63 9.27
N GLY A 148 -0.87 -22.24 9.60
CA GLY A 148 0.06 -22.70 8.55
C GLY A 148 1.48 -22.94 9.04
N GLY A 149 2.41 -22.95 8.08
CA GLY A 149 3.83 -23.17 8.32
C GLY A 149 4.62 -21.87 8.47
N SER A 150 5.91 -21.95 8.16
CA SER A 150 6.86 -20.83 8.28
C SER A 150 6.53 -19.61 7.42
N ASP A 151 5.69 -19.74 6.41
CA ASP A 151 5.26 -18.68 5.50
C ASP A 151 4.00 -17.92 5.95
N LEU A 152 3.49 -18.22 7.17
CA LEU A 152 2.22 -17.70 7.67
C LEU A 152 2.11 -16.17 7.64
N THR A 153 3.17 -15.45 8.00
CA THR A 153 3.14 -13.97 7.98
C THR A 153 2.93 -13.42 6.57
N SER A 154 3.56 -14.03 5.56
CA SER A 154 3.41 -13.64 4.15
C SER A 154 2.02 -13.99 3.62
N LYS A 155 1.44 -15.12 4.06
CA LYS A 155 0.06 -15.49 3.77
C LYS A 155 -0.95 -14.52 4.39
N VAL A 156 -0.76 -14.13 5.65
CA VAL A 156 -1.60 -13.13 6.31
C VAL A 156 -1.55 -11.79 5.57
N ALA A 157 -0.34 -11.31 5.26
CA ALA A 157 -0.18 -10.07 4.49
C ALA A 157 -0.88 -10.16 3.12
N SER A 158 -0.72 -11.29 2.43
CA SER A 158 -1.40 -11.51 1.14
C SER A 158 -2.91 -11.58 1.29
N GLN A 159 -3.43 -12.22 2.34
CA GLN A 159 -4.86 -12.32 2.60
C GLN A 159 -5.48 -10.94 2.83
N ILE A 160 -4.83 -10.09 3.63
CA ILE A 160 -5.25 -8.70 3.84
C ILE A 160 -5.22 -7.90 2.53
N GLN A 161 -4.13 -8.03 1.76
CA GLN A 161 -3.91 -7.24 0.54
C GLN A 161 -4.76 -7.68 -0.67
N LYS A 162 -5.51 -8.79 -0.58
CA LYS A 162 -6.55 -9.14 -1.57
C LYS A 162 -7.70 -8.15 -1.55
N ASN A 163 -7.98 -7.57 -0.39
CA ASN A 163 -9.00 -6.54 -0.22
C ASN A 163 -8.42 -5.16 -0.60
N PRO A 164 -9.20 -4.33 -1.32
CA PRO A 164 -8.75 -2.99 -1.63
C PRO A 164 -8.68 -2.12 -0.37
N PRO A 165 -7.96 -0.99 -0.41
CA PRO A 165 -8.04 0.00 0.65
C PRO A 165 -9.48 0.45 0.92
N GLN A 166 -9.74 0.93 2.13
CA GLN A 166 -11.05 1.37 2.62
C GLN A 166 -12.10 0.26 2.77
N THR A 167 -11.77 -0.99 2.45
CA THR A 167 -12.64 -2.14 2.71
C THR A 167 -12.62 -2.54 4.19
N PRO A 168 -13.78 -2.75 4.83
CA PRO A 168 -13.84 -3.34 6.16
C PRO A 168 -13.44 -4.82 6.10
N ILE A 169 -12.67 -5.26 7.09
CA ILE A 169 -12.37 -6.68 7.35
C ILE A 169 -12.68 -7.00 8.81
N ALA A 170 -13.09 -8.24 9.06
CA ALA A 170 -13.31 -8.75 10.41
C ALA A 170 -12.07 -9.53 10.89
N LEU A 171 -11.64 -9.26 12.11
CA LEU A 171 -10.53 -9.95 12.76
C LEU A 171 -11.02 -10.64 14.02
N GLU A 172 -10.75 -11.94 14.16
CA GLU A 172 -10.85 -12.60 15.47
C GLU A 172 -9.48 -12.63 16.14
N VAL A 173 -9.42 -12.03 17.33
CA VAL A 173 -8.18 -11.80 18.06
C VAL A 173 -8.26 -12.41 19.45
N LYS A 174 -7.21 -13.12 19.85
CA LYS A 174 -7.00 -13.54 21.23
C LYS A 174 -6.18 -12.48 21.97
N ARG A 175 -6.76 -11.92 23.02
CA ARG A 175 -6.11 -10.96 23.94
C ARG A 175 -6.06 -11.56 25.34
N GLY A 176 -4.90 -12.06 25.73
CA GLY A 176 -4.77 -12.88 26.93
C GLY A 176 -5.64 -14.15 26.80
N ASN A 177 -6.64 -14.29 27.66
CA ASN A 177 -7.58 -15.43 27.64
C ASN A 177 -8.94 -15.11 26.99
N LYS A 178 -9.10 -13.91 26.43
CA LYS A 178 -10.38 -13.49 25.82
C LYS A 178 -10.29 -13.50 24.30
N MET A 179 -11.38 -13.93 23.67
CA MET A 179 -11.60 -13.75 22.24
C MET A 179 -12.31 -12.42 22.02
N ILE A 180 -11.81 -11.63 21.07
CA ILE A 180 -12.32 -10.30 20.72
C ILE A 180 -12.52 -10.27 19.21
N SER A 181 -13.70 -9.88 18.77
CA SER A 181 -13.95 -9.55 17.37
C SER A 181 -13.67 -8.06 17.15
N ILE A 182 -12.87 -7.74 16.14
CA ILE A 182 -12.49 -6.38 15.76
C ILE A 182 -12.83 -6.19 14.28
N GLU A 183 -13.73 -5.26 14.00
CA GLU A 183 -13.94 -4.77 12.64
C GLU A 183 -12.95 -3.63 12.36
N LEU A 184 -12.18 -3.76 11.29
CA LEU A 184 -11.14 -2.81 10.91
C LEU A 184 -11.36 -2.36 9.47
N LYS A 185 -11.39 -1.05 9.25
CA LYS A 185 -11.39 -0.48 7.89
C LYS A 185 -9.95 -0.35 7.37
N LEU A 186 -9.63 -1.02 6.27
CA LEU A 186 -8.27 -1.02 5.73
C LEU A 186 -7.80 0.37 5.31
N GLY A 187 -6.54 0.67 5.61
CA GLY A 187 -5.83 1.83 5.08
C GLY A 187 -5.19 1.53 3.73
N ILE A 188 -4.46 2.51 3.21
CA ILE A 188 -3.65 2.36 2.00
C ILE A 188 -2.22 2.03 2.44
N LEU A 189 -1.64 0.99 1.85
CA LEU A 189 -0.23 0.64 2.10
C LEU A 189 0.67 1.85 1.78
N PRO A 190 1.50 2.31 2.74
CA PRO A 190 2.41 3.41 2.48
C PRO A 190 3.39 3.07 1.35
N THR A 191 3.81 4.06 0.57
CA THR A 191 4.78 3.86 -0.52
C THR A 191 6.10 3.32 0.04
N PRO A 192 6.97 2.73 -0.79
CA PRO A 192 8.28 2.29 -0.33
C PRO A 192 9.06 3.40 0.40
N SER A 193 9.08 4.62 -0.13
CA SER A 193 9.76 5.76 0.51
C SER A 193 9.15 6.12 1.88
N GLU A 194 7.83 6.08 2.03
CA GLU A 194 7.16 6.30 3.33
C GLU A 194 7.50 5.20 4.34
N ARG A 195 7.50 3.93 3.91
CA ARG A 195 7.84 2.80 4.80
C ARG A 195 9.29 2.85 5.29
N VAL A 196 10.23 3.33 4.48
CA VAL A 196 11.62 3.54 4.93
C VAL A 196 11.71 4.63 6.00
N ARG A 197 10.96 5.73 5.83
CA ARG A 197 10.94 6.83 6.79
C ARG A 197 10.46 6.37 8.17
N ASP A 198 9.46 5.50 8.19
CA ASP A 198 8.80 5.04 9.43
C ASP A 198 9.52 3.82 10.06
N MET A 199 10.58 3.33 9.42
CA MET A 199 11.39 2.21 9.90
C MET A 199 12.28 2.64 11.07
N PRO A 200 12.39 1.83 12.15
CA PRO A 200 13.30 2.15 13.24
C PRO A 200 14.73 2.28 12.71
N ARG A 201 15.39 3.41 12.96
CA ARG A 201 16.82 3.57 12.72
C ARG A 201 17.60 2.71 13.72
N THR A 202 17.74 1.41 13.47
CA THR A 202 18.61 0.56 14.29
C THR A 202 20.07 0.87 13.98
N SER A 203 20.88 1.05 15.02
CA SER A 203 22.32 1.32 14.95
C SER A 203 23.14 0.18 14.33
N PHE A 204 22.55 -1.01 14.18
CA PHE A 204 23.16 -2.17 13.56
C PHE A 204 22.43 -2.49 12.25
N GLY A 205 23.19 -2.58 11.17
CA GLY A 205 22.76 -2.74 9.77
C GLY A 205 22.10 -4.08 9.42
N VAL A 206 21.29 -4.64 10.31
CA VAL A 206 20.47 -5.83 10.03
C VAL A 206 19.29 -5.41 9.16
N ARG A 207 19.52 -5.45 7.84
CA ARG A 207 18.46 -5.36 6.83
C ARG A 207 17.69 -6.68 6.84
N SER A 208 16.48 -6.70 7.43
CA SER A 208 15.56 -7.82 7.24
C SER A 208 15.20 -8.00 5.76
N SER A 209 14.72 -9.18 5.37
CA SER A 209 14.19 -9.42 4.01
C SER A 209 13.15 -8.39 3.59
N SER A 210 12.28 -7.97 4.53
CA SER A 210 11.30 -6.91 4.30
C SER A 210 11.93 -5.54 4.05
N THR A 211 13.06 -5.20 4.67
CA THR A 211 13.80 -3.96 4.35
C THR A 211 14.37 -4.01 2.93
N PHE A 212 14.91 -5.17 2.52
CA PHE A 212 15.51 -5.35 1.20
C PHE A 212 14.45 -5.22 0.10
N GLU A 213 13.29 -5.84 0.30
CA GLU A 213 12.15 -5.71 -0.62
C GLU A 213 11.74 -4.24 -0.84
N VAL A 214 11.67 -3.45 0.22
CA VAL A 214 11.33 -2.02 0.12
C VAL A 214 12.37 -1.26 -0.70
N PHE A 215 13.67 -1.52 -0.49
CA PHE A 215 14.73 -0.88 -1.27
C PHE A 215 14.73 -1.29 -2.74
N GLU A 216 14.43 -2.55 -3.05
CA GLU A 216 14.29 -3.02 -4.44
C GLU A 216 13.08 -2.36 -5.12
N GLN A 217 11.95 -2.20 -4.44
CA GLN A 217 10.80 -1.45 -4.96
C GLN A 217 11.17 0.01 -5.26
N MET A 218 11.87 0.69 -4.36
CA MET A 218 12.35 2.06 -4.62
C MET A 218 13.30 2.14 -5.82
N LYS A 219 14.19 1.15 -5.96
CA LYS A 219 15.13 1.06 -7.08
C LYS A 219 14.39 0.80 -8.38
N GLU A 220 13.39 -0.08 -8.37
CA GLU A 220 12.52 -0.35 -9.51
C GLU A 220 11.83 0.93 -10.00
N PHE A 221 11.19 1.66 -9.09
CA PHE A 221 10.53 2.93 -9.39
C PHE A 221 11.50 3.96 -9.98
N ARG A 222 12.69 4.15 -9.37
CA ARG A 222 13.71 5.08 -9.90
C ARG A 222 14.16 4.68 -11.30
N ASN A 223 14.50 3.41 -11.49
CA ASN A 223 14.93 2.90 -12.79
C ASN A 223 13.83 3.08 -13.86
N TRP A 224 12.55 2.93 -13.48
CA TRP A 224 11.44 3.23 -14.38
C TRP A 224 11.39 4.71 -14.75
N LEU A 225 11.43 5.61 -13.76
CA LEU A 225 11.37 7.05 -14.00
C LEU A 225 12.53 7.54 -14.87
N ASP A 226 13.75 7.08 -14.62
CA ASP A 226 14.93 7.42 -15.41
C ASP A 226 14.77 7.00 -16.88
N ARG A 227 14.19 5.82 -17.14
CA ARG A 227 13.89 5.37 -18.51
C ARG A 227 12.88 6.28 -19.21
N GLU A 228 11.85 6.75 -18.52
CA GLU A 228 10.86 7.66 -19.11
C GLU A 228 11.47 9.04 -19.41
N ILE A 229 12.34 9.55 -18.53
CA ILE A 229 13.10 10.79 -18.77
C ILE A 229 14.01 10.64 -20.01
N ASP A 230 14.71 9.51 -20.13
CA ASP A 230 15.61 9.25 -21.26
C ASP A 230 14.85 9.12 -22.59
N LYS A 231 13.66 8.52 -22.59
CA LYS A 231 12.77 8.47 -23.76
C LYS A 231 12.38 9.87 -24.21
N GLU A 232 11.90 10.70 -23.29
CA GLU A 232 11.47 12.06 -23.60
C GLU A 232 12.62 12.91 -24.14
N ARG A 233 13.82 12.79 -23.53
CA ARG A 233 15.02 13.47 -24.03
C ARG A 233 15.34 13.08 -25.48
N LYS A 234 15.23 11.79 -25.82
CA LYS A 234 15.49 11.30 -27.18
C LYS A 234 14.45 11.83 -28.18
N ASN A 235 13.18 11.88 -27.79
CA ASN A 235 12.10 12.44 -28.62
C ASN A 235 12.36 13.91 -28.95
N LEU A 236 12.71 14.72 -27.94
CA LEU A 236 13.04 16.15 -28.13
C LEU A 236 14.26 16.37 -29.04
N ILE A 237 15.24 15.45 -29.02
CA ILE A 237 16.40 15.50 -29.93
C ILE A 237 15.99 15.13 -31.36
N ALA A 238 15.09 14.17 -31.54
CA ALA A 238 14.59 13.77 -32.85
C ALA A 238 13.76 14.88 -33.51
N ASP A 239 12.86 15.53 -32.76
CA ASP A 239 12.02 16.62 -33.26
C ASP A 239 12.84 17.83 -33.71
N ARG A 240 13.98 18.11 -33.07
CA ARG A 240 14.89 19.22 -33.45
C ARG A 240 15.74 18.94 -34.71
N ARG A 241 15.69 17.72 -35.26
CA ARG A 241 16.43 17.33 -36.47
C ARG A 241 15.57 17.38 -37.74
N LEU A 242 14.27 17.65 -37.61
CA LEU A 242 13.31 17.87 -38.70
C LEU A 242 13.10 19.38 -38.90
#